data_AF-A0A9W9NWW8-F1
#
_entry.id   AF-A0A9W9NWW8-F1
#
_cell.length_a   1.000
_cell.length_b   1.000
_cell.length_c   1.000
_cell.angle_alpha   90.00
_cell.angle_beta   90.00
_cell.angle_gamma   90.00
#
_symmetry.space_group_name_H-M   'P 1'
#
loop_
_entity.id
_entity.type
_entity.pdbx_description
1 polymer ?
#
loop_
_entity_poly.entity_id
_entity_poly.type
_entity_poly.pdbx_seq_one_letter_code
_entity_poly.pdbx_strand_id
1 'polypeptide(L)'
;MKTNELNIMDLVYTDGIQYASKNEDCNAMIWLKCFQAKTLSKLPNPPVDAVKQIMEEVLRIGLHLATAPGDVLYHVVSVLGKIYYNEALQKVNSGVNEMLAGIGLIEGISRIECEQVPDQLLILPPWMYLARYYSRQGRERFARLAVRNSLQLSLEILSDDDLSNDIWAFIKIGNITSLFLDEKNTATAYAMEAFGFSALKKNQNSLEDGTEKNPDKVERKWLCVSICDSCGWKGENPGGLWVCADCIEINLCNDCREKLHKGEFVKNLCDASHKGFYVDEWDPERLGKVPVGYVPWGDKDITMEDWKNMLREKYLPRT
;
A
#
# COMPACT_ATOMS: atom_id res chain seq x y z
N MET A 1 5.36 -15.64 18.57
CA MET A 1 5.82 -16.63 17.57
C MET A 1 6.73 -17.61 18.29
N LYS A 2 6.49 -18.92 18.20
CA LYS A 2 7.33 -19.91 18.88
C LYS A 2 8.64 -20.05 18.10
N THR A 3 9.76 -20.20 18.78
CA THR A 3 11.11 -20.38 18.20
C THR A 3 11.18 -21.47 17.11
N ASN A 4 10.31 -22.48 17.19
CA ASN A 4 10.24 -23.56 16.19
C ASN A 4 9.64 -23.13 14.82
N GLU A 5 8.75 -22.13 14.77
CA GLU A 5 8.16 -21.67 13.50
C GLU A 5 9.15 -20.84 12.67
N LEU A 6 10.02 -20.07 13.34
CA LEU A 6 11.12 -19.33 12.72
C LEU A 6 12.11 -20.25 12.03
N ASN A 7 12.50 -21.34 12.71
CA ASN A 7 13.43 -22.32 12.17
C ASN A 7 12.92 -22.98 10.88
N ILE A 8 11.61 -23.22 10.77
CA ILE A 8 11.02 -23.82 9.57
C ILE A 8 11.06 -22.83 8.40
N MET A 9 10.70 -21.56 8.63
CA MET A 9 10.73 -20.55 7.56
C MET A 9 12.16 -20.27 7.08
N ASP A 10 13.12 -20.19 7.99
CA ASP A 10 14.53 -19.98 7.63
C ASP A 10 15.09 -21.15 6.81
N LEU A 11 14.74 -22.39 7.16
CA LEU A 11 15.09 -23.58 6.38
C LEU A 11 14.45 -23.55 4.98
N VAL A 12 13.13 -23.31 4.91
CA VAL A 12 12.39 -23.30 3.64
C VAL A 12 12.93 -22.24 2.68
N TYR A 13 13.16 -21.01 3.15
CA TYR A 13 13.71 -19.96 2.29
C TYR A 13 15.15 -20.24 1.90
N THR A 14 15.98 -20.71 2.83
CA THR A 14 17.39 -20.99 2.56
C THR A 14 17.55 -22.09 1.52
N ASP A 15 16.88 -23.24 1.71
CA ASP A 15 16.94 -24.37 0.80
C ASP A 15 16.33 -24.02 -0.56
N GLY A 16 15.22 -23.29 -0.56
CA GLY A 16 14.57 -22.81 -1.78
C GLY A 16 15.48 -21.86 -2.59
N ILE A 17 16.12 -20.90 -1.92
CA ILE A 17 17.03 -19.94 -2.57
C ILE A 17 18.25 -20.67 -3.12
N GLN A 18 18.83 -21.61 -2.37
CA GLN A 18 19.95 -22.43 -2.84
C GLN A 18 19.57 -23.27 -4.06
N TYR A 19 18.38 -23.89 -4.03
CA TYR A 19 17.86 -24.65 -5.16
C TYR A 19 17.66 -23.75 -6.39
N ALA A 20 17.00 -22.60 -6.24
CA ALA A 20 16.79 -21.65 -7.33
C ALA A 20 18.11 -21.15 -7.92
N SER A 21 19.08 -20.81 -7.06
CA SER A 21 20.42 -20.38 -7.47
C SER A 21 21.16 -21.46 -8.24
N LYS A 22 21.11 -22.73 -7.79
CA LYS A 22 21.75 -23.86 -8.48
C LYS A 22 21.17 -24.13 -9.87
N ASN A 23 19.88 -23.83 -10.06
CA ASN A 23 19.17 -24.03 -11.32
C ASN A 23 19.11 -22.75 -12.17
N GLU A 24 19.80 -21.68 -11.78
CA GLU A 24 19.78 -20.37 -12.45
C GLU A 24 18.36 -19.77 -12.60
N ASP A 25 17.42 -20.21 -11.75
CA ASP A 25 16.04 -19.70 -11.75
C ASP A 25 15.96 -18.39 -10.98
N CYS A 26 16.27 -17.31 -11.67
CA CYS A 26 16.32 -15.99 -11.08
C CYS A 26 14.96 -15.48 -10.61
N ASN A 27 13.86 -15.89 -11.28
CA ASN A 27 12.51 -15.49 -10.87
C ASN A 27 12.15 -16.12 -9.53
N ALA A 28 12.36 -17.44 -9.38
CA ALA A 28 12.14 -18.11 -8.10
C ALA A 28 13.01 -17.50 -6.99
N MET A 29 14.27 -17.21 -7.29
CA MET A 29 15.19 -16.57 -6.34
C MET A 29 14.70 -15.19 -5.89
N ILE A 30 14.24 -14.32 -6.80
CA ILE A 30 13.68 -13.01 -6.47
C ILE A 30 12.50 -13.16 -5.50
N TRP A 31 11.52 -14.00 -5.84
CA TRP A 31 10.31 -14.16 -5.02
C TRP A 31 10.59 -14.75 -3.65
N LEU A 32 11.46 -15.76 -3.56
CA LEU A 32 11.85 -16.35 -2.29
C LEU A 32 12.56 -15.32 -1.40
N LYS A 33 13.47 -14.51 -1.96
CA LYS A 33 14.14 -13.42 -1.23
C LYS A 33 13.18 -12.33 -0.78
N CYS A 34 12.25 -11.91 -1.64
CA CYS A 34 11.18 -10.96 -1.28
C CYS A 34 10.39 -11.45 -0.06
N PHE A 35 9.91 -12.69 -0.09
CA PHE A 35 9.09 -13.23 0.99
C PHE A 35 9.90 -13.50 2.26
N GLN A 36 11.16 -13.92 2.14
CA GLN A 36 12.08 -14.03 3.27
C GLN A 36 12.25 -12.68 3.96
N ALA A 37 12.63 -11.63 3.21
CA ALA A 37 12.85 -10.31 3.77
C ALA A 37 11.58 -9.69 4.37
N LYS A 38 10.41 -9.87 3.73
CA LYS A 38 9.11 -9.45 4.31
C LYS A 38 8.74 -10.20 5.58
N THR A 39 9.15 -11.46 5.72
CA THR A 39 8.91 -12.24 6.94
C THR A 39 9.83 -11.77 8.07
N LEU A 40 11.12 -11.62 7.78
CA LEU A 40 12.13 -11.13 8.72
C LEU A 40 11.84 -9.70 9.20
N SER A 41 11.32 -8.82 8.34
CA SER A 41 10.99 -7.44 8.70
C SER A 41 9.83 -7.31 9.70
N LYS A 42 8.99 -8.34 9.81
CA LYS A 42 7.82 -8.37 10.71
C LYS A 42 8.13 -8.94 12.10
N LEU A 43 9.34 -9.44 12.33
CA LEU A 43 9.77 -9.96 13.63
C LEU A 43 9.83 -8.84 14.68
N PRO A 44 9.59 -9.12 15.98
CA PRO A 44 9.71 -8.10 17.03
C PRO A 44 11.05 -7.36 17.01
N ASN A 45 12.14 -8.09 16.77
CA ASN A 45 13.50 -7.57 16.62
C ASN A 45 14.01 -7.97 15.23
N PRO A 46 13.64 -7.23 14.17
CA PRO A 46 14.04 -7.61 12.83
C PRO A 46 15.54 -7.41 12.64
N PRO A 47 16.24 -8.31 11.93
CA PRO A 47 17.63 -8.10 11.55
C PRO A 47 17.68 -7.10 10.38
N VAL A 48 17.50 -5.81 10.68
CA VAL A 48 17.27 -4.74 9.69
C VAL A 48 18.34 -4.71 8.60
N ASP A 49 19.62 -4.83 8.96
CA ASP A 49 20.72 -4.81 7.99
C ASP A 49 20.66 -6.00 7.02
N ALA A 50 20.34 -7.19 7.52
CA ALA A 50 20.17 -8.38 6.68
C ALA A 50 18.95 -8.25 5.76
N VAL A 51 17.82 -7.76 6.28
CA VAL A 51 16.61 -7.49 5.49
C VAL A 51 16.91 -6.48 4.37
N LYS A 52 17.62 -5.40 4.70
CA LYS A 52 18.03 -4.36 3.75
C LYS A 52 18.92 -4.94 2.66
N GLN A 53 19.94 -5.69 3.03
CA GLN A 53 20.86 -6.34 2.08
C GLN A 53 20.13 -7.28 1.13
N ILE A 54 19.20 -8.10 1.64
CA ILE A 54 18.39 -9.01 0.79
C ILE A 54 17.56 -8.20 -0.22
N MET A 55 16.89 -7.13 0.21
CA MET A 55 16.04 -6.33 -0.67
C MET A 55 16.84 -5.50 -1.69
N GLU A 56 18.01 -4.97 -1.32
CA GLU A 56 18.93 -4.32 -2.26
C GLU A 56 19.44 -5.30 -3.31
N GLU A 57 19.69 -6.55 -2.92
CA GLU A 57 20.07 -7.62 -3.85
C GLU A 57 18.92 -7.98 -4.80
N VAL A 58 17.70 -8.13 -4.27
CA VAL A 58 16.48 -8.35 -5.08
C VAL A 58 16.32 -7.23 -6.10
N LEU A 59 16.44 -5.98 -5.68
CA LEU A 59 16.33 -4.84 -6.57
C LEU A 59 17.35 -4.93 -7.70
N ARG A 60 18.62 -5.17 -7.36
CA ARG A 60 19.70 -5.33 -8.35
C ARG A 60 19.40 -6.45 -9.35
N ILE A 61 18.98 -7.63 -8.88
CA ILE A 61 18.68 -8.79 -9.75
C ILE A 61 17.44 -8.51 -10.61
N GLY A 62 16.37 -7.98 -10.01
CA GLY A 62 15.10 -7.68 -10.70
C GLY A 62 15.25 -6.64 -11.81
N LEU A 63 16.06 -5.60 -11.59
CA LEU A 63 16.39 -4.59 -12.61
C LEU A 63 17.10 -5.18 -13.84
N HIS A 64 17.84 -6.28 -13.68
CA HIS A 64 18.57 -6.91 -14.79
C HIS A 64 17.69 -7.84 -15.64
N LEU A 65 16.56 -8.33 -15.14
CA LEU A 65 15.82 -9.44 -15.75
C LEU A 65 14.55 -9.03 -16.49
N ALA A 66 14.12 -7.77 -16.38
CA ALA A 66 12.93 -7.20 -17.06
C ALA A 66 11.59 -7.96 -16.84
N THR A 67 11.55 -8.98 -15.97
CA THR A 67 10.36 -9.79 -15.69
C THR A 67 9.61 -9.24 -14.47
N ALA A 68 8.39 -8.75 -14.70
CA ALA A 68 7.42 -8.29 -13.70
C ALA A 68 7.96 -7.26 -12.68
N PRO A 69 8.50 -6.11 -13.14
CA PRO A 69 9.16 -5.18 -12.24
C PRO A 69 8.19 -4.48 -11.27
N GLY A 70 6.89 -4.36 -11.59
CA GLY A 70 5.90 -3.70 -10.74
C GLY A 70 5.70 -4.35 -9.37
N ASP A 71 5.39 -5.65 -9.33
CA ASP A 71 5.08 -6.36 -8.07
C ASP A 71 6.32 -6.55 -7.19
N VAL A 72 7.46 -6.85 -7.82
CA VAL A 72 8.75 -6.93 -7.13
C VAL A 72 9.10 -5.58 -6.53
N LEU A 73 8.98 -4.51 -7.32
CA LEU A 73 9.27 -3.16 -6.85
C LEU A 73 8.31 -2.73 -5.74
N TYR A 74 7.03 -3.10 -5.81
CA TYR A 74 6.09 -2.90 -4.70
C TYR A 74 6.62 -3.52 -3.40
N HIS A 75 7.08 -4.78 -3.43
CA HIS A 75 7.65 -5.42 -2.25
C HIS A 75 8.94 -4.75 -1.77
N VAL A 76 9.84 -4.40 -2.68
CA VAL A 76 11.08 -3.70 -2.36
C VAL A 76 10.76 -2.35 -1.71
N VAL A 77 9.87 -1.54 -2.29
CA VAL A 77 9.47 -0.24 -1.76
C VAL A 77 8.80 -0.38 -0.39
N SER A 78 7.90 -1.36 -0.21
CA SER A 78 7.23 -1.59 1.08
C SER A 78 8.19 -1.87 2.23
N VAL A 79 9.36 -2.46 1.94
CA VAL A 79 10.37 -2.81 2.96
C VAL A 79 11.48 -1.77 3.04
N LEU A 80 12.18 -1.48 1.95
CA LEU A 80 13.29 -0.51 1.95
C LEU A 80 12.80 0.91 2.24
N GLY A 81 11.64 1.31 1.70
CA GLY A 81 11.06 2.62 1.99
C GLY A 81 10.80 2.80 3.49
N LYS A 82 10.25 1.78 4.17
CA LYS A 82 10.07 1.77 5.62
C LYS A 82 11.40 1.85 6.37
N ILE A 83 12.42 1.11 5.93
CA ILE A 83 13.76 1.13 6.54
C ILE A 83 14.37 2.54 6.45
N TYR A 84 14.44 3.12 5.26
CA TYR A 84 14.99 4.46 5.06
C TYR A 84 14.21 5.54 5.81
N TYR A 85 12.88 5.42 5.83
CA TYR A 85 12.03 6.32 6.62
C TYR A 85 12.38 6.26 8.12
N ASN A 86 12.50 5.06 8.67
CA ASN A 86 12.85 4.86 10.07
C ASN A 86 14.27 5.34 10.40
N GLU A 87 15.24 5.10 9.52
CA GLU A 87 16.61 5.63 9.65
C GLU A 87 16.60 7.17 9.71
N ALA A 88 15.79 7.83 8.88
CA ALA A 88 15.64 9.28 8.91
C ALA A 88 15.03 9.77 10.23
N LEU A 89 13.99 9.11 10.74
CA LEU A 89 13.40 9.45 12.05
C LEU A 89 14.40 9.23 13.20
N GLN A 90 15.16 8.14 13.18
CA GLN A 90 16.17 7.86 14.20
C GLN A 90 17.28 8.91 14.20
N LYS A 91 17.71 9.38 13.02
CA LYS A 91 18.66 10.49 12.90
C LYS A 91 18.12 11.75 13.57
N VAL A 92 16.87 12.13 13.30
CA VAL A 92 16.23 13.29 13.96
C VAL A 92 16.18 13.11 15.47
N ASN A 93 15.75 11.94 15.95
CA ASN A 93 15.70 11.63 17.38
C ASN A 93 17.09 11.66 18.05
N SER A 94 18.15 11.44 17.28
CA SER A 94 19.55 11.51 17.74
C SER A 94 20.15 12.93 17.64
N GLY A 95 19.34 13.94 17.29
CA GLY A 95 19.73 15.34 17.21
C GLY A 95 20.25 15.79 15.83
N VAL A 96 20.17 14.94 14.81
CA VAL A 96 20.50 15.36 13.43
C VAL A 96 19.43 16.33 12.92
N ASN A 97 19.85 17.36 12.19
CA ASN A 97 18.93 18.31 11.57
C ASN A 97 17.91 17.61 10.65
N GLU A 98 16.63 17.97 10.77
CA GLU A 98 15.53 17.39 9.98
C GLU A 98 15.75 17.44 8.46
N MET A 99 16.39 18.50 7.96
CA MET A 99 16.69 18.61 6.53
C MET A 99 17.76 17.60 6.11
N LEU A 100 18.82 17.43 6.91
CA LEU A 100 19.87 16.44 6.65
C LEU A 100 19.34 15.01 6.72
N ALA A 101 18.48 14.72 7.70
CA ALA A 101 17.81 13.43 7.78
C ALA A 101 16.88 13.19 6.57
N GLY A 102 16.17 14.23 6.12
CA GLY A 102 15.35 14.18 4.90
C GLY A 102 16.16 13.95 3.62
N ILE A 103 17.36 14.55 3.51
CA ILE A 103 18.27 14.29 2.39
C ILE A 103 18.69 12.81 2.36
N GLY A 104 19.04 12.23 3.51
CA GLY A 104 19.36 10.80 3.59
C GLY A 104 18.19 9.89 3.17
N LEU A 105 16.95 10.29 3.50
CA LEU A 105 15.76 9.58 3.01
C LEU A 105 15.61 9.69 1.49
N ILE A 106 15.82 10.87 0.91
CA ILE A 106 15.78 11.08 -0.55
C ILE A 106 16.83 10.18 -1.23
N GLU A 107 18.06 10.15 -0.73
CA GLU A 107 19.11 9.25 -1.25
C GLU A 107 18.73 7.77 -1.15
N GLY A 108 18.01 7.36 -0.09
CA GLY A 108 17.47 6.01 0.04
C GLY A 108 16.38 5.71 -0.98
N ILE A 109 15.42 6.63 -1.14
CA ILE A 109 14.31 6.54 -2.09
C ILE A 109 14.82 6.46 -3.53
N SER A 110 15.75 7.33 -3.93
CA SER A 110 16.30 7.34 -5.29
C SER A 110 17.12 6.09 -5.63
N ARG A 111 17.57 5.32 -4.64
CA ARG A 111 18.15 3.98 -4.89
C ARG A 111 17.12 2.94 -5.26
N ILE A 112 15.85 3.13 -4.88
CA ILE A 112 14.74 2.21 -5.16
C ILE A 112 14.05 2.58 -6.48
N GLU A 113 14.12 3.85 -6.89
CA GLU A 113 13.52 4.30 -8.15
C GLU A 113 14.03 3.48 -9.33
N CYS A 114 13.09 3.04 -10.16
CA CYS A 114 13.37 2.30 -11.38
C CYS A 114 12.80 3.07 -12.55
N GLU A 115 13.68 3.71 -13.34
CA GLU A 115 13.29 4.46 -14.54
C GLU A 115 12.53 3.59 -15.57
N GLN A 116 12.71 2.27 -15.52
CA GLN A 116 12.06 1.31 -16.42
C GLN A 116 10.62 1.00 -16.02
N VAL A 117 10.19 1.37 -14.80
CA VAL A 117 8.81 1.14 -14.32
C VAL A 117 8.08 2.47 -14.32
N PRO A 118 7.08 2.65 -15.21
CA PRO A 118 6.23 3.82 -15.16
C PRO A 118 5.55 3.97 -13.79
N ASP A 119 5.51 5.19 -13.26
CA ASP A 119 4.82 5.54 -12.01
C ASP A 119 3.35 5.06 -11.97
N GLN A 120 2.74 4.88 -13.14
CA GLN A 120 1.38 4.37 -13.29
C GLN A 120 1.25 2.99 -12.64
N LEU A 121 2.24 2.13 -12.84
CA LEU A 121 2.30 0.75 -12.35
C LEU A 121 2.69 0.66 -10.87
N LEU A 122 3.16 1.75 -10.26
CA LEU A 122 3.57 1.78 -8.85
C LEU A 122 2.38 2.08 -7.95
N ILE A 123 1.81 1.05 -7.33
CA ILE A 123 0.74 1.17 -6.32
C ILE A 123 1.23 1.97 -5.11
N LEU A 124 2.46 1.70 -4.68
CA LEU A 124 3.16 2.41 -3.61
C LEU A 124 4.42 3.08 -4.19
N PRO A 125 4.33 4.32 -4.68
CA PRO A 125 5.51 5.07 -5.09
C PRO A 125 6.44 5.34 -3.90
N PRO A 126 7.76 5.19 -4.06
CA PRO A 126 8.76 5.45 -3.01
C PRO A 126 8.58 6.81 -2.31
N TRP A 127 8.18 7.83 -3.07
CA TRP A 127 7.96 9.20 -2.58
C TRP A 127 6.87 9.34 -1.51
N MET A 128 5.98 8.36 -1.36
CA MET A 128 4.99 8.37 -0.27
C MET A 128 5.66 8.36 1.12
N TYR A 129 6.84 7.72 1.27
CA TYR A 129 7.61 7.76 2.52
C TYR A 129 8.18 9.15 2.81
N LEU A 130 8.62 9.86 1.77
CA LEU A 130 9.06 11.25 1.91
C LEU A 130 7.89 12.17 2.27
N ALA A 131 6.73 11.94 1.65
CA ALA A 131 5.52 12.66 2.00
C ALA A 131 5.13 12.45 3.46
N ARG A 132 5.23 11.21 3.96
CA ARG A 132 4.99 10.92 5.36
C ARG A 132 5.99 11.63 6.27
N TYR A 133 7.27 11.60 5.91
CA TYR A 133 8.31 12.29 6.65
C TYR A 133 7.99 13.78 6.81
N TYR A 134 7.68 14.46 5.71
CA TYR A 134 7.31 15.88 5.77
C TYR A 134 6.01 16.14 6.52
N SER A 135 4.99 15.29 6.35
CA SER A 135 3.72 15.41 7.07
C SER A 135 3.93 15.35 8.58
N ARG A 136 4.77 14.42 9.05
CA ARG A 136 5.09 14.26 10.49
C ARG A 136 5.83 15.46 11.08
N GLN A 137 6.61 16.18 10.27
CA GLN A 137 7.28 17.44 10.66
C GLN A 137 6.38 18.68 10.51
N GLY A 138 5.08 18.52 10.21
CA GLY A 138 4.17 19.65 9.97
C GLY A 138 4.45 20.40 8.66
N ARG A 139 5.26 19.83 7.76
CA ARG A 139 5.68 20.43 6.49
C ARG A 139 4.73 20.04 5.35
N GLU A 140 3.44 20.33 5.52
CA GLU A 140 2.38 19.84 4.63
C GLU A 140 2.58 20.21 3.15
N ARG A 141 3.14 21.39 2.85
CA ARG A 141 3.43 21.78 1.46
C ARG A 141 4.41 20.82 0.79
N PHE A 142 5.46 20.43 1.50
CA PHE A 142 6.46 19.48 0.99
C PHE A 142 5.88 18.06 0.92
N ALA A 143 5.03 17.68 1.86
CA ALA A 143 4.31 16.41 1.80
C ALA A 143 3.42 16.30 0.55
N ARG A 144 2.65 17.36 0.25
CA ARG A 144 1.83 17.45 -0.97
C ARG A 144 2.65 17.42 -2.25
N LEU A 145 3.79 18.14 -2.28
CA LEU A 145 4.70 18.10 -3.42
C LEU A 145 5.26 16.69 -3.68
N ALA A 146 5.58 15.93 -2.63
CA ALA A 146 6.11 14.57 -2.76
C ALA A 146 5.11 13.57 -3.35
N VAL A 147 3.80 13.75 -3.17
CA VAL A 147 2.75 12.88 -3.76
C VAL A 147 2.08 13.47 -5.00
N ARG A 148 2.48 14.66 -5.43
CA ARG A 148 1.79 15.42 -6.48
C ARG A 148 1.62 14.60 -7.75
N ASN A 149 2.71 14.07 -8.28
CA ASN A 149 2.71 13.31 -9.54
C ASN A 149 1.86 12.06 -9.41
N SER A 150 2.01 11.32 -8.30
CA SER A 150 1.24 10.10 -8.04
C SER A 150 -0.26 10.37 -8.01
N LEU A 151 -0.69 11.47 -7.38
CA LEU A 151 -2.10 11.86 -7.36
C LEU A 151 -2.59 12.31 -8.74
N GLN A 152 -1.83 13.16 -9.44
CA GLN A 152 -2.20 13.62 -10.79
C GLN A 152 -2.45 12.43 -11.73
N LEU A 153 -1.52 11.48 -11.72
CA LEU A 153 -1.59 10.28 -12.51
C LEU A 153 -2.80 9.40 -12.17
N SER A 154 -3.09 9.21 -10.89
CA SER A 154 -4.30 8.50 -10.47
C SER A 154 -5.58 9.20 -10.95
N LEU A 155 -5.61 10.53 -10.94
CA LEU A 155 -6.78 11.28 -11.42
C LEU A 155 -6.92 11.25 -12.94
N GLU A 156 -5.81 11.19 -13.68
CA GLU A 156 -5.77 10.99 -15.13
C GLU A 156 -6.29 9.60 -15.50
N ILE A 157 -5.86 8.56 -14.78
CA ILE A 157 -6.37 7.19 -14.89
C ILE A 157 -7.90 7.17 -14.70
N LEU A 158 -8.41 7.77 -13.61
CA LEU A 158 -9.87 7.86 -13.38
C LEU A 158 -10.62 8.78 -14.39
N SER A 159 -9.97 9.22 -15.46
CA SER A 159 -10.53 10.07 -16.51
C SER A 159 -10.25 9.52 -17.92
N ASP A 160 -9.61 8.36 -18.07
CA ASP A 160 -9.17 7.81 -19.37
C ASP A 160 -10.20 6.88 -20.03
N ASP A 161 -11.38 6.74 -19.43
CA ASP A 161 -12.47 5.83 -19.82
C ASP A 161 -12.10 4.32 -19.78
N ASP A 162 -10.96 3.94 -19.21
CA ASP A 162 -10.51 2.55 -19.01
C ASP A 162 -10.74 2.08 -17.57
N LEU A 163 -11.88 1.43 -17.33
CA LEU A 163 -12.21 0.90 -16.00
C LEU A 163 -11.26 -0.21 -15.49
N SER A 164 -10.37 -0.77 -16.33
CA SER A 164 -9.54 -1.91 -15.97
C SER A 164 -8.37 -1.54 -15.03
N ASN A 165 -7.95 -0.28 -15.06
CA ASN A 165 -6.82 0.24 -14.30
C ASN A 165 -7.27 1.14 -13.10
N ASP A 166 -8.55 1.54 -13.06
CA ASP A 166 -9.17 2.38 -12.02
C ASP A 166 -8.88 1.89 -10.60
N ILE A 167 -8.87 0.56 -10.40
CA ILE A 167 -8.60 -0.05 -9.10
C ILE A 167 -7.25 0.38 -8.52
N TRP A 168 -6.22 0.47 -9.35
CA TRP A 168 -4.89 0.87 -8.94
C TRP A 168 -4.85 2.36 -8.61
N ALA A 169 -5.66 3.17 -9.30
CA ALA A 169 -5.82 4.57 -8.98
C ALA A 169 -6.51 4.76 -7.62
N PHE A 170 -7.57 3.99 -7.31
CA PHE A 170 -8.23 4.04 -6.00
C PHE A 170 -7.30 3.62 -4.86
N ILE A 171 -6.54 2.52 -5.01
CA ILE A 171 -5.57 2.09 -3.99
C ILE A 171 -4.54 3.19 -3.73
N LYS A 172 -3.99 3.78 -4.80
CA LYS A 172 -2.99 4.85 -4.70
C LYS A 172 -3.56 6.11 -4.03
N ILE A 173 -4.80 6.51 -4.36
CA ILE A 173 -5.50 7.63 -3.70
C ILE A 173 -5.78 7.31 -2.22
N GLY A 174 -6.19 6.09 -1.89
CA GLY A 174 -6.40 5.64 -0.50
C GLY A 174 -5.11 5.76 0.32
N ASN A 175 -4.00 5.25 -0.23
CA ASN A 175 -2.68 5.40 0.38
C ASN A 175 -2.30 6.87 0.57
N ILE A 176 -2.46 7.73 -0.44
CA ILE A 176 -2.15 9.17 -0.35
C ILE A 176 -3.00 9.86 0.73
N THR A 177 -4.32 9.68 0.69
CA THR A 177 -5.26 10.37 1.60
C THR A 177 -5.05 9.95 3.05
N SER A 178 -4.68 8.69 3.30
CA SER A 178 -4.39 8.18 4.64
C SER A 178 -3.18 8.87 5.30
N LEU A 179 -2.16 9.26 4.51
CA LEU A 179 -0.97 10.00 4.99
C LEU A 179 -1.33 11.34 5.63
N PHE A 180 -2.44 11.93 5.17
CA PHE A 180 -2.96 13.22 5.62
C PHE A 180 -4.12 13.10 6.60
N LEU A 181 -4.38 11.90 7.15
CA LEU A 181 -5.49 11.63 8.07
C LEU A 181 -6.85 12.04 7.50
N ASP A 182 -7.03 11.93 6.18
CA ASP A 182 -8.28 12.31 5.52
C ASP A 182 -9.24 11.13 5.41
N GLU A 183 -9.85 10.81 6.55
CA GLU A 183 -10.72 9.66 6.73
C GLU A 183 -11.77 9.51 5.63
N LYS A 184 -12.45 10.61 5.25
CA LYS A 184 -13.53 10.54 4.27
C LYS A 184 -13.03 10.12 2.89
N ASN A 185 -11.94 10.72 2.42
CA ASN A 185 -11.40 10.38 1.12
C ASN A 185 -10.72 9.01 1.11
N THR A 186 -10.11 8.58 2.23
CA THR A 186 -9.60 7.21 2.38
C THR A 186 -10.74 6.19 2.36
N ALA A 187 -11.82 6.43 3.10
CA ALA A 187 -12.99 5.55 3.12
C ALA A 187 -13.66 5.44 1.75
N THR A 188 -13.80 6.57 1.02
CA THR A 188 -14.28 6.58 -0.37
C THR A 188 -13.37 5.75 -1.27
N ALA A 189 -12.06 5.93 -1.20
CA ALA A 189 -11.11 5.18 -2.01
C ALA A 189 -11.20 3.66 -1.76
N TYR A 190 -11.31 3.23 -0.49
CA TYR A 190 -11.45 1.81 -0.14
C TYR A 190 -12.78 1.21 -0.63
N ALA A 191 -13.88 1.97 -0.57
CA ALA A 191 -15.14 1.52 -1.14
C ALA A 191 -15.05 1.31 -2.66
N MET A 192 -14.38 2.23 -3.36
CA MET A 192 -14.21 2.16 -4.81
C MET A 192 -13.19 1.09 -5.24
N GLU A 193 -12.15 0.84 -4.45
CA GLU A 193 -11.24 -0.30 -4.64
C GLU A 193 -12.00 -1.63 -4.59
N ALA A 194 -12.86 -1.80 -3.57
CA ALA A 194 -13.69 -2.99 -3.44
C ALA A 194 -14.63 -3.17 -4.64
N PHE A 195 -15.14 -2.07 -5.21
CA PHE A 195 -15.91 -2.09 -6.47
C PHE A 195 -15.08 -2.62 -7.64
N GLY A 196 -13.87 -2.10 -7.82
CA GLY A 196 -12.96 -2.48 -8.91
C GLY A 196 -12.67 -3.98 -8.90
N PHE A 197 -12.35 -4.55 -7.74
CA PHE A 197 -12.08 -6.00 -7.63
C PHE A 197 -13.30 -6.85 -7.98
N SER A 198 -14.49 -6.41 -7.59
CA SER A 198 -15.75 -7.06 -7.93
C SER A 198 -16.03 -7.08 -9.43
N ALA A 199 -15.72 -5.98 -10.13
CA ALA A 199 -15.86 -5.89 -11.58
C ALA A 199 -14.86 -6.81 -12.31
N LEU A 200 -13.58 -6.78 -11.91
CA LEU A 200 -12.54 -7.63 -12.50
C LEU A 200 -12.85 -9.13 -12.38
N LYS A 201 -13.25 -9.59 -11.18
CA LYS A 201 -13.56 -11.01 -10.95
C LYS A 201 -14.74 -11.51 -11.78
N LYS A 202 -15.72 -10.65 -12.06
CA LYS A 202 -16.85 -10.99 -12.91
C LYS A 202 -16.48 -11.09 -14.39
N ASN A 203 -15.62 -10.19 -14.86
CA ASN A 203 -15.13 -10.21 -16.24
C ASN A 203 -14.30 -11.47 -16.53
N GLN A 204 -13.50 -11.93 -15.56
CA GLN A 204 -12.78 -13.21 -15.65
C GLN A 204 -13.75 -14.40 -15.76
N ASN A 205 -14.80 -14.44 -14.93
CA ASN A 205 -15.78 -15.52 -14.97
C ASN A 205 -16.69 -15.49 -16.22
N SER A 206 -16.98 -14.31 -16.79
CA SER A 206 -17.80 -14.20 -18.02
C SER A 206 -17.06 -14.63 -19.28
N LEU A 207 -15.73 -14.47 -19.32
CA LEU A 207 -14.89 -15.01 -20.40
C LEU A 207 -14.91 -16.56 -20.42
N GLU A 208 -15.18 -17.20 -19.29
CA GLU A 208 -15.32 -18.67 -19.17
C GLU A 208 -16.73 -19.19 -19.52
N ASP A 209 -17.77 -18.36 -19.36
CA ASP A 209 -19.20 -18.73 -19.54
C ASP A 209 -19.78 -18.27 -20.90
N GLY A 210 -19.11 -17.37 -21.63
CA GLY A 210 -19.58 -16.92 -22.96
C GLY A 210 -20.92 -16.17 -22.95
N THR A 211 -21.42 -15.76 -21.79
CA THR A 211 -22.66 -14.98 -21.67
C THR A 211 -22.35 -13.48 -21.54
N GLU A 212 -22.60 -12.71 -22.60
CA GLU A 212 -22.66 -11.24 -22.53
C GLU A 212 -23.82 -10.84 -21.60
N LYS A 213 -23.50 -10.47 -20.36
CA LYS A 213 -24.49 -9.95 -19.42
C LYS A 213 -24.62 -8.44 -19.58
N ASN A 214 -25.86 -7.99 -19.72
CA ASN A 214 -26.25 -6.58 -19.79
C ASN A 214 -25.62 -5.78 -18.61
N PRO A 215 -24.83 -4.72 -18.87
CA PRO A 215 -24.13 -3.94 -17.84
C PRO A 215 -25.09 -3.31 -16.80
N ASP A 216 -26.35 -3.10 -17.16
CA ASP A 216 -27.36 -2.50 -16.26
C ASP A 216 -27.94 -3.50 -15.24
N LYS A 217 -27.63 -4.80 -15.34
CA LYS A 217 -28.13 -5.85 -14.43
C LYS A 217 -27.02 -6.56 -13.64
N VAL A 218 -25.88 -5.91 -13.47
CA VAL A 218 -24.75 -6.47 -12.72
C VAL A 218 -25.00 -6.34 -11.21
N GLU A 219 -25.41 -7.43 -10.57
CA GLU A 219 -25.59 -7.51 -9.11
C GLU A 219 -24.26 -7.23 -8.38
N ARG A 220 -24.04 -6.00 -7.90
CA ARG A 220 -22.74 -5.56 -7.35
C ARG A 220 -22.38 -6.36 -6.10
N LYS A 221 -21.54 -7.38 -6.24
CA LYS A 221 -21.06 -8.22 -5.14
C LYS A 221 -19.68 -7.77 -4.73
N TRP A 222 -19.59 -7.03 -3.63
CA TRP A 222 -18.38 -6.42 -3.08
C TRP A 222 -17.35 -7.49 -2.69
N LEU A 223 -16.09 -7.31 -3.11
CA LEU A 223 -14.99 -8.10 -2.59
C LEU A 223 -14.47 -7.41 -1.34
N CYS A 224 -14.36 -8.15 -0.23
CA CYS A 224 -13.67 -7.63 0.93
C CYS A 224 -12.19 -7.41 0.60
N VAL A 225 -11.79 -6.14 0.61
CA VAL A 225 -10.39 -5.68 0.55
C VAL A 225 -9.80 -5.41 1.93
N SER A 226 -10.66 -5.36 2.95
CA SER A 226 -10.28 -5.13 4.34
C SER A 226 -9.63 -6.36 4.95
N ILE A 227 -8.29 -6.40 4.95
CA ILE A 227 -7.51 -7.46 5.61
C ILE A 227 -6.67 -6.85 6.74
N CYS A 228 -6.75 -7.43 7.93
CA CYS A 228 -5.86 -7.08 9.03
C CYS A 228 -4.45 -7.60 8.78
N ASP A 229 -3.45 -6.71 8.71
CA ASP A 229 -2.05 -7.04 8.44
C ASP A 229 -1.39 -7.94 9.49
N SER A 230 -2.00 -8.00 10.68
CA SER A 230 -1.51 -8.84 11.77
C SER A 230 -2.11 -10.24 11.76
N CYS A 231 -3.42 -10.38 11.86
CA CYS A 231 -4.06 -11.70 12.02
C CYS A 231 -4.64 -12.28 10.72
N GLY A 232 -4.68 -11.50 9.63
CA GLY A 232 -5.31 -11.92 8.38
C GLY A 232 -6.83 -11.97 8.44
N TRP A 233 -7.46 -11.46 9.51
CA TRP A 233 -8.91 -11.27 9.58
C TRP A 233 -9.36 -10.47 8.36
N LYS A 234 -10.43 -10.95 7.73
CA LYS A 234 -11.06 -10.31 6.58
C LYS A 234 -12.41 -9.80 7.01
N GLY A 235 -12.68 -8.52 6.75
CA GLY A 235 -14.03 -7.97 6.93
C GLY A 235 -15.03 -8.63 5.99
N GLU A 236 -16.31 -8.41 6.21
CA GLU A 236 -17.33 -8.76 5.22
C GLU A 236 -17.51 -7.63 4.20
N ASN A 237 -17.28 -6.39 4.65
CA ASN A 237 -17.50 -5.16 3.90
C ASN A 237 -16.24 -4.29 3.84
N PRO A 238 -16.15 -3.35 2.88
CA PRO A 238 -15.05 -2.37 2.87
C PRO A 238 -15.09 -1.53 4.16
N GLY A 239 -13.92 -1.28 4.75
CA GLY A 239 -13.80 -0.64 6.07
C GLY A 239 -13.63 -1.64 7.23
N GLY A 240 -14.03 -1.26 8.44
CA GLY A 240 -13.91 -2.08 9.65
C GLY A 240 -12.48 -2.20 10.20
N LEU A 241 -11.57 -1.37 9.73
CA LEU A 241 -10.14 -1.42 10.08
C LEU A 241 -9.65 -0.06 10.54
N TRP A 242 -8.74 -0.09 11.49
CA TRP A 242 -7.91 1.07 11.81
C TRP A 242 -6.77 1.18 10.82
N VAL A 243 -6.67 2.32 10.16
CA VAL A 243 -5.63 2.66 9.17
C VAL A 243 -4.54 3.46 9.85
N CYS A 244 -3.31 2.97 9.79
CA CYS A 244 -2.15 3.71 10.28
C CYS A 244 -1.74 4.77 9.27
N ALA A 245 -1.58 6.02 9.71
CA ALA A 245 -1.05 7.08 8.85
C ALA A 245 0.49 7.10 8.83
N ASP A 246 1.15 6.52 9.84
CA ASP A 246 2.62 6.44 9.93
C ASP A 246 3.21 5.22 9.19
N CYS A 247 2.57 4.07 9.32
CA CYS A 247 2.97 2.86 8.65
C CYS A 247 2.10 2.67 7.42
N ILE A 248 2.65 3.08 6.27
CA ILE A 248 1.97 2.97 4.98
C ILE A 248 1.53 1.52 4.76
N GLU A 249 0.28 1.35 4.29
CA GLU A 249 -0.36 0.04 4.07
C GLU A 249 -0.50 -0.84 5.34
N ILE A 250 -0.56 -0.26 6.53
CA ILE A 250 -0.88 -1.02 7.75
C ILE A 250 -2.31 -0.74 8.21
N ASN A 251 -3.12 -1.78 8.16
CA ASN A 251 -4.49 -1.82 8.62
C ASN A 251 -4.65 -2.88 9.71
N LEU A 252 -5.27 -2.52 10.83
CA LEU A 252 -5.47 -3.41 11.97
C LEU A 252 -6.95 -3.52 12.33
N CYS A 253 -7.44 -4.74 12.54
CA CYS A 253 -8.73 -4.93 13.20
C CYS A 253 -8.66 -4.46 14.66
N ASN A 254 -9.83 -4.23 15.28
CA ASN A 254 -9.92 -3.71 16.65
C ASN A 254 -9.12 -4.55 17.65
N ASP A 255 -9.24 -5.88 17.61
CA ASP A 255 -8.49 -6.77 18.51
C ASP A 255 -6.97 -6.61 18.38
N CYS A 256 -6.47 -6.48 17.14
CA CYS A 256 -5.04 -6.31 16.89
C CYS A 256 -4.55 -4.94 17.31
N ARG A 257 -5.36 -3.89 17.10
CA ARG A 257 -5.07 -2.54 17.57
C ARG A 257 -5.07 -2.47 19.09
N GLU A 258 -6.01 -3.12 19.77
CA GLU A 258 -6.03 -3.19 21.23
C GLU A 258 -4.76 -3.87 21.78
N LYS A 259 -4.36 -5.00 21.19
CA LYS A 259 -3.10 -5.68 21.55
C LYS A 259 -1.90 -4.76 21.35
N LEU A 260 -1.89 -3.95 20.29
CA LEU A 260 -0.85 -2.94 20.06
C LEU A 260 -0.76 -1.94 21.21
N HIS A 261 -1.90 -1.36 21.63
CA HIS A 261 -1.92 -0.40 22.74
C HIS A 261 -1.62 -1.03 24.11
N LYS A 262 -1.92 -2.31 24.31
CA LYS A 262 -1.61 -3.06 25.54
C LYS A 262 -0.15 -3.55 25.61
N GLY A 263 0.63 -3.39 24.55
CA GLY A 263 2.00 -3.92 24.46
C GLY A 263 2.06 -5.44 24.28
N GLU A 264 0.95 -6.07 23.89
CA GLU A 264 0.82 -7.52 23.66
C GLU A 264 1.07 -7.89 22.18
N PHE A 265 1.35 -6.90 21.33
CA PHE A 265 1.49 -7.07 19.90
C PHE A 265 2.89 -7.56 19.54
N VAL A 266 2.96 -8.83 19.12
CA VAL A 266 4.22 -9.56 18.91
C VAL A 266 4.87 -9.33 17.53
N LYS A 267 4.36 -8.41 16.70
CA LYS A 267 4.88 -8.16 15.35
C LYS A 267 5.39 -6.72 15.22
N ASN A 268 6.47 -6.51 14.47
CA ASN A 268 6.97 -5.17 14.17
C ASN A 268 6.26 -4.55 12.95
N LEU A 269 4.95 -4.39 13.06
CA LEU A 269 4.13 -3.79 11.99
C LEU A 269 3.91 -2.29 12.22
N CYS A 270 3.52 -1.92 13.44
CA CYS A 270 3.12 -0.57 13.83
C CYS A 270 3.56 -0.29 15.28
N ASP A 271 3.47 0.98 15.71
CA ASP A 271 3.72 1.42 17.08
C ASP A 271 2.46 2.05 17.68
N ALA A 272 2.24 1.87 18.99
CA ALA A 272 1.05 2.37 19.69
C ALA A 272 0.94 3.91 19.71
N SER A 273 2.05 4.63 19.50
CA SER A 273 2.08 6.09 19.41
C SER A 273 1.72 6.64 18.02
N HIS A 274 1.61 5.77 17.01
CA HIS A 274 1.31 6.19 15.65
C HIS A 274 -0.10 6.74 15.52
N LYS A 275 -0.22 7.78 14.69
CA LYS A 275 -1.53 8.38 14.37
C LYS A 275 -2.21 7.53 13.32
N GLY A 276 -3.52 7.49 13.39
CA GLY A 276 -4.38 6.81 12.43
C GLY A 276 -5.84 7.07 12.77
N PHE A 277 -6.73 6.49 11.97
CA PHE A 277 -8.17 6.64 12.12
C PHE A 277 -8.84 5.31 11.80
N TYR A 278 -10.06 5.15 12.29
CA TYR A 278 -10.88 3.98 11.95
C TYR A 278 -11.67 4.31 10.70
N VAL A 279 -11.66 3.41 9.71
CA VAL A 279 -12.59 3.49 8.59
C VAL A 279 -13.77 2.61 8.94
N ASP A 280 -14.93 3.21 9.14
CA ASP A 280 -16.15 2.48 9.43
C ASP A 280 -16.50 1.51 8.29
N GLU A 281 -17.14 0.40 8.64
CA GLU A 281 -17.67 -0.51 7.64
C GLU A 281 -18.76 0.17 6.83
N TRP A 282 -18.67 0.03 5.52
CA TRP A 282 -19.71 0.52 4.64
C TRP A 282 -20.93 -0.40 4.66
N ASP A 283 -22.12 0.21 4.74
CA ASP A 283 -23.39 -0.49 4.54
C ASP A 283 -23.47 -1.07 3.11
N PRO A 284 -23.55 -2.40 2.95
CA PRO A 284 -23.61 -3.06 1.66
C PRO A 284 -24.83 -2.66 0.83
N GLU A 285 -25.97 -2.44 1.47
CA GLU A 285 -27.18 -2.02 0.78
C GLU A 285 -27.03 -0.63 0.20
N ARG A 286 -26.42 0.28 0.96
CA ARG A 286 -26.12 1.63 0.50
C ARG A 286 -25.11 1.62 -0.63
N LEU A 287 -23.98 0.91 -0.47
CA LEU A 287 -22.97 0.81 -1.53
C LEU A 287 -23.57 0.23 -2.82
N GLY A 288 -24.45 -0.77 -2.70
CA GLY A 288 -25.18 -1.36 -3.81
C GLY A 288 -26.04 -0.37 -4.61
N LYS A 289 -26.44 0.75 -3.98
CA LYS A 289 -27.33 1.77 -4.56
C LYS A 289 -26.59 2.99 -5.13
N VAL A 290 -25.26 3.09 -4.99
CA VAL A 290 -24.47 4.22 -5.52
C VAL A 290 -24.65 4.34 -7.03
N PRO A 291 -25.07 5.49 -7.60
CA PRO A 291 -25.28 5.61 -9.04
C PRO A 291 -23.98 5.44 -9.85
N VAL A 292 -24.09 5.02 -11.11
CA VAL A 292 -22.94 4.99 -12.03
C VAL A 292 -22.41 6.41 -12.22
N GLY A 293 -21.08 6.57 -12.20
CA GLY A 293 -20.43 7.89 -12.27
C GLY A 293 -20.41 8.66 -10.95
N TYR A 294 -20.82 8.03 -9.84
CA TYR A 294 -20.78 8.59 -8.49
C TYR A 294 -19.85 7.76 -7.59
N VAL A 295 -19.40 8.39 -6.52
CA VAL A 295 -18.64 7.74 -5.44
C VAL A 295 -19.37 7.97 -4.11
N PRO A 296 -19.32 6.98 -3.19
CA PRO A 296 -19.85 7.18 -1.85
C PRO A 296 -18.90 8.10 -1.06
N TRP A 297 -19.43 9.14 -0.44
CA TRP A 297 -18.67 10.12 0.34
C TRP A 297 -19.39 10.41 1.65
N GLY A 298 -18.83 10.00 2.79
CA GLY A 298 -19.51 10.13 4.08
C GLY A 298 -20.93 9.55 4.00
N ASP A 299 -21.96 10.36 4.30
CA ASP A 299 -23.38 9.97 4.25
C ASP A 299 -24.11 10.26 2.92
N LYS A 300 -23.39 10.74 1.91
CA LYS A 300 -23.97 11.11 0.60
C LYS A 300 -23.22 10.44 -0.55
N ASP A 301 -23.77 10.56 -1.74
CA ASP A 301 -23.08 10.21 -2.98
C ASP A 301 -22.78 11.50 -3.72
N ILE A 302 -21.56 11.62 -4.26
CA ILE A 302 -21.13 12.76 -5.07
C ILE A 302 -20.64 12.26 -6.43
N THR A 303 -20.64 13.13 -7.44
CA THR A 303 -20.15 12.71 -8.76
C THR A 303 -18.64 12.38 -8.67
N MET A 304 -18.19 11.44 -9.51
CA MET A 304 -16.77 11.13 -9.64
C MET A 304 -15.97 12.40 -9.95
N GLU A 305 -16.51 13.31 -10.78
CA GLU A 305 -15.82 14.55 -11.13
C GLU A 305 -15.73 15.53 -9.96
N ASP A 306 -16.79 15.67 -9.14
CA ASP A 306 -16.74 16.49 -7.93
C ASP A 306 -15.71 15.95 -6.94
N TRP A 307 -15.63 14.63 -6.78
CA TRP A 307 -14.64 14.00 -5.92
C TRP A 307 -13.21 14.23 -6.43
N LYS A 308 -12.96 14.03 -7.74
CA LYS A 308 -11.66 14.33 -8.37
C LYS A 308 -11.28 15.79 -8.19
N ASN A 309 -12.20 16.74 -8.39
CA ASN A 309 -11.95 18.16 -8.18
C ASN A 309 -11.60 18.49 -6.73
N MET A 310 -12.32 17.89 -5.77
CA MET A 310 -12.01 18.04 -4.34
C MET A 310 -10.59 17.54 -4.02
N LEU A 311 -10.19 16.38 -4.56
CA LEU A 311 -8.83 15.85 -4.40
C LEU A 311 -7.79 16.81 -5.01
N ARG A 312 -8.03 17.33 -6.22
CA ARG A 312 -7.16 18.33 -6.86
C ARG A 312 -6.96 19.55 -5.98
N GLU A 313 -8.06 20.16 -5.52
CA GLU A 313 -8.02 21.36 -4.68
C GLU A 313 -7.31 21.14 -3.35
N LYS A 314 -7.53 19.99 -2.72
CA LYS A 314 -6.99 19.68 -1.40
C LYS A 314 -5.51 19.31 -1.45
N TYR A 315 -5.07 18.58 -2.47
CA TYR A 315 -3.75 17.95 -2.44
C TYR A 315 -2.76 18.47 -3.49
N LEU A 316 -3.23 19.00 -4.61
CA LEU A 316 -2.35 19.55 -5.64
C LEU A 316 -2.05 21.01 -5.31
N PRO A 317 -0.78 21.40 -5.11
CA PRO A 317 -0.42 22.79 -4.87
C PRO A 317 -0.88 23.66 -6.05
N ARG A 318 -1.52 24.80 -5.76
CA ARG A 318 -1.75 25.83 -6.78
C ARG A 318 -0.38 26.30 -7.31
N THR A 319 -0.19 26.20 -8.62
CA THR A 319 1.00 26.69 -9.33
C THR A 319 1.08 28.20 -9.28
#